data_AF-A0A7J7IU53-F1
#
_entry.id   AF-A0A7J7IU53-F1
#
_cell.length_a   1.000
_cell.length_b   1.000
_cell.length_c   1.000
_cell.angle_alpha   90.00
_cell.angle_beta   90.00
_cell.angle_gamma   90.00
#
_symmetry.space_group_name_H-M   'P 1'
#
loop_
_entity.id
_entity.type
_entity.pdbx_description
1 polymer ?
#
loop_
_entity_poly.entity_id
_entity_poly.type
_entity_poly.pdbx_seq_one_letter_code
_entity_poly.pdbx_strand_id
1 'polypeptide(L)'
;MSLMLCRSKKDYVRMAGIPYKEFEDTDFMYRMRSGHKGIAIIINNEKFDCELNVVDRLSSLPQLKSLRSALSYIGYKDIRIYTNLTGKEICQLLKTVVDKDYRSRRMDSFFLGIFSYGDDRNIYAVDIMLSHQMLMEPLRALAHIPKIIIVQAHQVDAQPSPVPSR
;
A
#
# COMPACT_ATOMS: atom_id res chain seq x y z
N MET A 1 -38.16 10.10 -11.40
CA MET A 1 -36.81 10.63 -11.66
C MET A 1 -36.52 11.73 -10.64
N SER A 2 -35.71 11.45 -9.62
CA SER A 2 -35.22 12.48 -8.69
C SER A 2 -33.69 12.41 -8.71
N LEU A 3 -33.06 13.54 -9.05
CA LEU A 3 -31.61 13.65 -9.24
C LEU A 3 -30.88 13.27 -7.95
N MET A 4 -29.99 12.28 -8.06
CA MET A 4 -29.01 11.97 -7.03
C MET A 4 -27.94 13.07 -7.07
N LEU A 5 -28.11 14.11 -6.26
CA LEU A 5 -27.06 15.13 -6.07
C LEU A 5 -25.81 14.46 -5.51
N CYS A 6 -24.71 14.59 -6.24
CA CYS A 6 -23.36 14.37 -5.75
C CYS A 6 -23.15 15.26 -4.50
N ARG A 7 -23.21 14.66 -3.30
CA ARG A 7 -23.05 15.39 -2.04
C ARG A 7 -21.57 15.64 -1.76
N SER A 8 -21.27 16.85 -1.32
CA SER A 8 -19.91 17.33 -1.09
C SER A 8 -19.28 16.64 0.12
N LYS A 9 -17.95 16.45 0.11
CA LYS A 9 -17.15 15.92 1.24
C LYS A 9 -17.47 16.61 2.58
N LYS A 10 -17.95 17.86 2.56
CA LYS A 10 -18.33 18.63 3.75
C LYS A 10 -19.54 18.06 4.49
N ASP A 11 -20.44 17.36 3.78
CA ASP A 11 -21.73 16.93 4.34
C ASP A 11 -21.59 15.67 5.21
N TYR A 12 -20.62 14.80 4.90
CA TYR A 12 -20.36 13.60 5.71
C TYR A 12 -19.75 13.95 7.08
N VAL A 13 -18.95 15.01 7.14
CA VAL A 13 -18.20 15.42 8.33
C VAL A 13 -19.09 16.09 9.38
N ARG A 14 -20.20 16.75 8.97
CA ARG A 14 -21.15 17.36 9.91
C ARG A 14 -21.96 16.36 10.72
N MET A 15 -22.22 15.17 10.18
CA MET A 15 -23.06 14.16 10.86
C MET A 15 -22.37 13.51 12.06
N ALA A 16 -21.04 13.52 12.12
CA ALA A 16 -20.28 12.89 13.21
C ALA A 16 -20.03 13.82 14.41
N GLY A 17 -20.38 15.11 14.35
CA GLY A 17 -20.19 16.05 15.46
C GLY A 17 -18.73 16.31 15.87
N ILE A 18 -17.75 15.87 15.07
CA ILE A 18 -16.32 16.05 15.37
C ILE A 18 -15.86 17.35 14.69
N PRO A 19 -15.56 18.43 15.44
CA PRO A 19 -14.99 19.63 14.85
C PRO A 19 -13.60 19.29 14.28
N TYR A 20 -13.32 19.74 13.06
CA TYR A 20 -11.98 19.71 12.44
C TYR A 20 -11.08 20.73 13.17
N LYS A 21 -10.76 20.44 14.44
CA LYS A 21 -9.75 21.16 15.21
C LYS A 21 -8.41 20.50 14.89
N GLU A 22 -7.39 21.30 14.64
CA GLU A 22 -6.02 20.82 14.45
C GLU A 22 -5.67 19.82 15.55
N PHE A 23 -5.51 18.55 15.20
CA PHE A 23 -5.13 17.53 16.17
C PHE A 23 -3.70 17.82 16.62
N GLU A 24 -3.57 18.28 17.86
CA GLU A 24 -2.29 18.44 18.52
C GLU A 24 -1.67 17.07 18.80
N ASP A 25 -0.33 17.03 18.83
CA ASP A 25 0.41 15.83 19.22
C ASP A 25 0.06 15.59 20.69
N THR A 26 -0.72 14.55 20.94
CA THR A 26 -1.09 14.11 22.29
C THR A 26 -0.57 12.69 22.44
N ASP A 27 -0.39 12.21 23.67
CA ASP A 27 0.07 10.84 23.92
C ASP A 27 -0.82 9.76 23.25
N PHE A 28 -2.03 10.13 22.82
CA PHE A 28 -3.02 9.23 22.22
C PHE A 28 -3.21 9.40 20.71
N MET A 29 -2.67 10.46 20.09
CA MET A 29 -2.93 10.77 18.67
C MET A 29 -1.70 11.30 17.95
N TYR A 30 -1.38 10.70 16.80
CA TYR A 30 -0.36 11.22 15.90
C TYR A 30 -0.73 12.61 15.40
N ARG A 31 0.25 13.52 15.42
CA ARG A 31 0.15 14.85 14.83
C ARG A 31 -0.07 14.80 13.32
N MET A 32 -1.26 15.24 12.88
CA MET A 32 -1.63 15.30 11.46
C MET A 32 -1.72 16.76 10.94
N ARG A 33 -0.61 17.50 10.97
CA ARG A 33 -0.59 18.95 10.70
C ARG A 33 -0.22 19.32 9.26
N SER A 34 0.27 18.40 8.46
CA SER A 34 0.59 18.72 7.06
C SER A 34 -0.69 18.68 6.22
N GLY A 35 -0.87 19.67 5.33
CA GLY A 35 -1.98 19.69 4.36
C GLY A 35 -1.91 18.57 3.30
N HIS A 36 -1.10 17.54 3.55
CA HIS A 36 -0.74 16.41 2.70
C HIS A 36 -0.41 15.21 3.60
N LYS A 37 -1.13 14.08 3.48
CA LYS A 37 -0.93 12.95 4.39
C LYS A 37 0.44 12.27 4.29
N GLY A 38 1.14 12.46 3.18
CA GLY A 38 2.41 11.81 2.86
C GLY A 38 2.36 11.06 1.53
N ILE A 39 3.36 10.20 1.31
CA ILE A 39 3.47 9.39 0.08
C ILE A 39 2.75 8.06 0.30
N ALA A 40 1.99 7.65 -0.73
CA ALA A 40 1.48 6.30 -0.86
C ALA A 40 2.18 5.60 -2.03
N ILE A 41 2.86 4.50 -1.73
CA ILE A 41 3.45 3.59 -2.70
C ILE A 41 2.53 2.39 -2.86
N ILE A 42 2.22 2.02 -4.09
CA ILE A 42 1.49 0.80 -4.43
C ILE A 42 2.36 0.00 -5.38
N ILE A 43 2.64 -1.26 -5.04
CA ILE A 43 3.38 -2.21 -5.86
C ILE A 43 2.40 -3.29 -6.30
N ASN A 44 2.27 -3.48 -7.61
CA ASN A 44 1.40 -4.47 -8.21
C ASN A 44 2.20 -5.42 -9.11
N ASN A 45 2.52 -6.60 -8.61
CA ASN A 45 3.22 -7.60 -9.39
C ASN A 45 2.20 -8.58 -9.99
N GLU A 46 2.11 -8.58 -11.32
CA GLU A 46 1.22 -9.41 -12.11
C GLU A 46 1.97 -10.43 -12.94
N LYS A 47 3.18 -10.09 -13.42
CA LYS A 47 4.01 -10.96 -14.24
C LYS A 47 5.21 -11.44 -13.44
N PHE A 48 5.44 -12.75 -13.44
CA PHE A 48 6.49 -13.37 -12.64
C PHE A 48 7.43 -14.20 -13.52
N ASP A 49 8.67 -14.30 -13.10
CA ASP A 49 9.67 -15.14 -13.74
C ASP A 49 9.27 -16.61 -13.59
N CYS A 50 9.44 -17.37 -14.67
CA CYS A 50 9.04 -18.78 -14.70
C CYS A 50 9.76 -19.63 -13.63
N GLU A 51 10.94 -19.21 -13.19
CA GLU A 51 11.72 -19.85 -12.13
C GLU A 51 10.98 -19.87 -10.77
N LEU A 52 10.04 -18.94 -10.55
CA LEU A 52 9.22 -18.88 -9.33
C LEU A 52 8.09 -19.91 -9.32
N ASN A 53 7.86 -20.63 -10.42
CA ASN A 53 6.80 -21.65 -10.56
C ASN A 53 5.39 -21.14 -10.18
N VAL A 54 5.12 -19.87 -10.46
CA VAL A 54 3.78 -19.26 -10.31
C VAL A 54 3.27 -18.78 -11.65
N VAL A 55 1.96 -18.80 -11.83
CA VAL A 55 1.32 -18.24 -13.03
C VAL A 55 1.20 -16.73 -12.89
N ASP A 56 1.12 -16.02 -14.01
CA ASP A 56 0.81 -14.59 -13.99
C ASP A 56 -0.56 -14.33 -13.33
N ARG A 57 -0.64 -13.28 -12.51
CA ARG A 57 -1.90 -12.85 -11.88
C ARG A 57 -2.77 -12.14 -12.90
N LEU A 58 -4.07 -12.38 -12.82
CA LEU A 58 -5.06 -11.60 -13.56
C LEU A 58 -5.03 -10.13 -13.12
N SER A 59 -5.30 -9.24 -14.08
CA SER A 59 -5.20 -7.80 -13.87
C SER A 59 -6.01 -7.32 -12.66
N SER A 60 -5.35 -6.59 -11.76
CA SER A 60 -5.94 -6.02 -10.54
C SER A 60 -6.44 -4.58 -10.72
N LEU A 61 -6.58 -4.12 -11.97
CA LEU A 61 -6.92 -2.71 -12.31
C LEU A 61 -8.12 -2.14 -11.54
N PRO A 62 -9.25 -2.84 -11.34
CA PRO A 62 -10.38 -2.32 -10.56
C PRO A 62 -10.03 -2.08 -9.08
N GLN A 63 -9.24 -2.99 -8.48
CA GLN A 63 -8.81 -2.89 -7.08
C GLN A 63 -7.85 -1.71 -6.89
N LEU A 64 -6.88 -1.57 -7.80
CA LEU A 64 -5.93 -0.45 -7.78
C LEU A 64 -6.61 0.91 -7.94
N LYS A 65 -7.59 1.01 -8.86
CA LYS A 65 -8.38 2.24 -9.05
C LYS A 65 -9.16 2.60 -7.79
N SER A 66 -9.78 1.61 -7.16
CA SER A 66 -10.54 1.80 -5.92
C SER A 66 -9.64 2.24 -4.76
N LEU A 67 -8.50 1.58 -4.59
CA LEU A 67 -7.53 1.94 -3.55
C LEU A 67 -6.95 3.35 -3.77
N ARG A 68 -6.54 3.68 -5.01
CA ARG A 68 -6.06 5.04 -5.34
C ARG A 68 -7.12 6.10 -5.03
N SER A 69 -8.38 5.81 -5.33
CA SER A 69 -9.50 6.73 -5.06
C SER A 69 -9.72 6.89 -3.56
N ALA A 70 -9.65 5.82 -2.78
CA ALA A 70 -9.74 5.85 -1.32
C ALA A 70 -8.57 6.63 -0.68
N LEU A 71 -7.33 6.38 -1.11
CA LEU A 71 -6.14 7.09 -0.61
C LEU A 71 -6.21 8.60 -0.92
N SER A 72 -6.65 8.95 -2.13
CA SER A 72 -6.89 10.35 -2.52
C SER A 72 -8.02 10.96 -1.68
N TYR A 73 -9.08 10.20 -1.44
CA TYR A 73 -10.21 10.65 -0.61
C TYR A 73 -9.76 11.06 0.80
N ILE A 74 -8.91 10.24 1.43
CA ILE A 74 -8.38 10.46 2.80
C ILE A 74 -7.19 11.42 2.87
N GLY A 75 -6.69 11.93 1.73
CA GLY A 75 -5.76 13.06 1.69
C GLY A 75 -4.31 12.75 1.28
N TYR A 76 -4.02 11.57 0.75
CA TYR A 76 -2.76 11.32 0.04
C TYR A 76 -2.80 11.99 -1.33
N LYS A 77 -1.91 12.94 -1.59
CA LYS A 77 -1.81 13.60 -2.91
C LYS A 77 -0.70 13.02 -3.79
N ASP A 78 0.31 12.38 -3.17
CA ASP A 78 1.42 11.73 -3.89
C ASP A 78 1.20 10.20 -3.83
N ILE A 79 0.49 9.67 -4.84
CA ILE A 79 0.16 8.25 -4.95
C ILE A 79 0.85 7.68 -6.19
N ARG A 80 1.81 6.78 -5.96
CA ARG A 80 2.66 6.19 -6.99
C ARG A 80 2.37 4.70 -7.10
N ILE A 81 2.10 4.25 -8.32
CA ILE A 81 1.79 2.85 -8.61
C ILE A 81 2.93 2.31 -9.49
N TYR A 82 3.51 1.21 -9.06
CA TYR A 82 4.57 0.49 -9.75
C TYR A 82 4.08 -0.90 -10.08
N THR A 83 4.48 -1.40 -11.24
CA THR A 83 4.03 -2.71 -11.74
C THR A 83 5.22 -3.58 -12.06
N ASN A 84 5.16 -4.84 -11.65
CA ASN A 84 6.16 -5.88 -11.95
C ASN A 84 7.59 -5.49 -11.54
N LEU A 85 7.79 -5.17 -10.25
CA LEU A 85 9.11 -4.85 -9.71
C LEU A 85 9.88 -6.10 -9.26
N THR A 86 11.15 -6.12 -9.59
CA THR A 86 12.15 -7.06 -9.02
C THR A 86 12.40 -6.75 -7.55
N GLY A 87 12.93 -7.73 -6.82
CA GLY A 87 13.20 -7.57 -5.40
C GLY A 87 14.20 -6.45 -5.13
N LYS A 88 15.19 -6.31 -6.02
CA LYS A 88 16.16 -5.20 -5.99
C LYS A 88 15.47 -3.85 -6.20
N GLU A 89 14.57 -3.73 -7.17
CA GLU A 89 13.84 -2.49 -7.43
C GLU A 89 12.93 -2.11 -6.27
N ILE A 90 12.25 -3.08 -5.63
CA ILE A 90 11.43 -2.81 -4.43
C ILE A 90 12.30 -2.24 -3.31
N CYS A 91 13.43 -2.88 -2.98
CA CYS A 91 14.34 -2.41 -1.95
C CYS A 91 14.90 -1.02 -2.26
N GLN A 92 15.30 -0.76 -3.51
CA GLN A 92 15.81 0.54 -3.94
C GLN A 92 14.74 1.63 -3.92
N LEU A 93 13.51 1.31 -4.32
CA LEU A 93 12.37 2.20 -4.28
C LEU A 93 12.08 2.64 -2.84
N LEU A 94 11.94 1.69 -1.92
CA LEU A 94 11.64 2.00 -0.52
C LEU A 94 12.75 2.82 0.13
N LYS A 95 14.02 2.46 -0.12
CA LYS A 95 15.16 3.23 0.36
C LYS A 95 15.16 4.66 -0.19
N THR A 96 14.88 4.83 -1.49
CA THR A 96 14.86 6.15 -2.14
C THR A 96 13.74 7.04 -1.58
N VAL A 97 12.54 6.48 -1.41
CA VAL A 97 11.39 7.21 -0.86
C VAL A 97 11.69 7.67 0.57
N VAL A 98 12.28 6.80 1.40
CA VAL A 98 12.64 7.15 2.78
C VAL A 98 13.79 8.15 2.83
N ASP A 99 14.83 7.97 2.00
CA ASP A 99 16.04 8.78 2.10
C ASP A 99 15.88 10.17 1.50
N LYS A 100 15.24 10.28 0.33
CA LYS A 100 15.16 11.53 -0.45
C LYS A 100 13.83 12.24 -0.28
N ASP A 101 12.72 11.51 -0.39
CA ASP A 101 11.40 12.14 -0.46
C ASP A 101 10.82 12.44 0.93
N TYR A 102 11.02 11.53 1.89
CA TYR A 102 10.57 11.73 3.26
C TYR A 102 11.41 12.79 3.98
N ARG A 103 12.75 12.74 3.91
CA ARG A 103 13.59 13.74 4.60
C ARG A 103 13.39 15.17 4.08
N SER A 104 12.97 15.34 2.84
CA SER A 104 12.76 16.65 2.22
C SER A 104 11.37 17.24 2.44
N ARG A 105 10.39 16.44 2.89
CA ARG A 105 8.98 16.86 3.03
C ARG A 105 8.47 16.56 4.44
N ARG A 106 7.74 17.49 5.06
CA ARG A 106 6.98 17.16 6.28
C ARG A 106 5.77 16.32 5.89
N MET A 107 5.74 15.07 6.34
CA MET A 107 4.68 14.09 6.05
C MET A 107 4.06 13.61 7.35
N ASP A 108 2.74 13.45 7.36
CA ASP A 108 2.04 12.93 8.53
C ASP A 108 2.07 11.40 8.63
N SER A 109 2.20 10.69 7.50
CA SER A 109 2.10 9.23 7.42
C SER A 109 2.74 8.67 6.15
N PHE A 110 3.03 7.38 6.14
CA PHE A 110 3.50 6.65 4.97
C PHE A 110 2.58 5.47 4.69
N PHE A 111 2.25 5.24 3.41
CA PHE A 111 1.43 4.11 2.99
C PHE A 111 2.19 3.23 1.99
N LEU A 112 2.17 1.91 2.22
CA LEU A 112 2.66 0.89 1.30
C LEU A 112 1.58 -0.16 1.05
N GLY A 113 1.11 -0.24 -0.19
CA GLY A 113 0.25 -1.32 -0.67
C GLY A 113 1.04 -2.30 -1.52
N ILE A 114 0.96 -3.60 -1.22
CA ILE A 114 1.61 -4.66 -1.99
C ILE A 114 0.53 -5.62 -2.49
N PHE A 115 0.50 -5.83 -3.80
CA PHE A 115 -0.41 -6.72 -4.50
C PHE A 115 0.45 -7.74 -5.25
N SER A 116 0.55 -8.97 -4.73
CA SER A 116 1.41 -10.01 -5.31
C SER A 116 0.97 -11.42 -4.89
N TYR A 117 1.80 -12.44 -5.19
CA TYR A 117 1.80 -13.68 -4.43
C TYR A 117 2.54 -13.48 -3.09
N GLY A 118 2.29 -14.38 -2.14
CA GLY A 118 2.97 -14.38 -0.86
C GLY A 118 2.48 -15.49 0.05
N ASP A 119 3.22 -15.65 1.13
CA ASP A 119 2.92 -16.54 2.24
C ASP A 119 2.97 -15.74 3.56
N ASP A 120 2.87 -16.44 4.69
CA ASP A 120 2.86 -15.81 6.02
C ASP A 120 4.10 -14.97 6.32
N ARG A 121 5.23 -15.23 5.64
CA ARG A 121 6.54 -14.63 5.93
C ARG A 121 7.14 -13.89 4.74
N ASN A 122 6.64 -14.11 3.53
CA ASN A 122 7.22 -13.58 2.31
C ASN A 122 6.17 -13.00 1.36
N ILE A 123 6.61 -12.04 0.56
CA ILE A 123 5.91 -11.60 -0.64
C ILE A 123 6.74 -11.98 -1.86
N TYR A 124 6.12 -12.08 -3.02
CA TYR A 124 6.82 -12.29 -4.27
C TYR A 124 7.13 -10.94 -4.92
N ALA A 125 8.41 -10.69 -5.19
CA ALA A 125 8.81 -9.84 -6.30
C ALA A 125 8.65 -10.61 -7.62
N VAL A 126 8.94 -9.99 -8.77
CA VAL A 126 8.82 -10.71 -10.04
C VAL A 126 9.87 -11.80 -10.23
N ASP A 127 11.02 -11.67 -9.56
CA ASP A 127 12.21 -12.51 -9.71
C ASP A 127 12.50 -13.36 -8.46
N ILE A 128 12.18 -12.84 -7.27
CA ILE A 128 12.51 -13.50 -5.99
C ILE A 128 11.41 -13.33 -4.93
N MET A 129 11.43 -14.18 -3.91
CA MET A 129 10.66 -13.97 -2.69
C MET A 129 11.40 -13.00 -1.75
N LEU A 130 10.67 -12.01 -1.22
CA LEU A 130 11.15 -11.09 -0.21
C LEU A 130 10.48 -11.36 1.13
N SER A 131 11.26 -11.56 2.18
CA SER A 131 10.73 -11.62 3.54
C SER A 131 10.15 -10.27 3.98
N HIS A 132 9.13 -10.31 4.84
CA HIS A 132 8.59 -9.09 5.45
C HIS A 132 9.67 -8.25 6.12
N GLN A 133 10.68 -8.88 6.73
CA GLN A 133 11.79 -8.17 7.37
C GLN A 133 12.58 -7.31 6.36
N MET A 134 12.86 -7.83 5.16
CA MET A 134 13.57 -7.08 4.13
C MET A 134 12.77 -5.85 3.65
N LEU A 135 11.44 -5.94 3.57
CA LEU A 135 10.59 -4.80 3.23
C LEU A 135 10.54 -3.74 4.34
N MET A 136 10.60 -4.19 5.60
CA MET A 136 10.48 -3.31 6.76
C MET A 136 11.77 -2.56 7.06
N GLU A 137 12.93 -3.11 6.69
CA GLU A 137 14.24 -2.54 7.03
C GLU A 137 14.39 -1.08 6.58
N PRO A 138 14.12 -0.71 5.31
CA PRO A 138 14.23 0.69 4.89
C PRO A 138 13.26 1.60 5.63
N LEU A 139 12.08 1.08 5.99
CA LEU A 139 11.01 1.85 6.62
C LEU A 139 11.31 2.18 8.09
N ARG A 140 12.28 1.53 8.74
CA ARG A 140 12.67 1.80 10.14
C ARG A 140 13.02 3.27 10.38
N ALA A 141 13.65 3.93 9.42
CA ALA A 141 14.01 5.34 9.51
C ALA A 141 12.81 6.31 9.62
N LEU A 142 11.58 5.84 9.36
CA LEU A 142 10.34 6.59 9.53
C LEU A 142 9.78 6.53 10.97
N ALA A 143 10.60 6.34 12.01
CA ALA A 143 10.17 5.95 13.36
C ALA A 143 9.10 6.84 14.04
N HIS A 144 9.02 8.12 13.67
CA HIS A 144 8.14 9.10 14.32
C HIS A 144 6.79 9.32 13.62
N ILE A 145 6.52 8.57 12.55
CA ILE A 145 5.26 8.66 11.81
C ILE A 145 4.58 7.27 11.69
N PRO A 146 3.24 7.24 11.60
CA PRO A 146 2.52 6.01 11.32
C PRO A 146 2.87 5.47 9.92
N LYS A 147 3.17 4.17 9.87
CA LYS A 147 3.48 3.40 8.65
C LYS A 147 2.34 2.42 8.43
N ILE A 148 1.55 2.64 7.41
CA ILE A 148 0.41 1.79 7.06
C ILE A 148 0.86 0.87 5.94
N ILE A 149 0.79 -0.43 6.19
CA ILE A 149 1.20 -1.45 5.21
C ILE A 149 0.03 -2.39 4.98
N ILE A 150 -0.39 -2.52 3.72
CA ILE A 150 -1.44 -3.44 3.31
C ILE A 150 -0.83 -4.42 2.32
N VAL A 151 -0.94 -5.70 2.64
CA VAL A 151 -0.48 -6.78 1.77
C VAL A 151 -1.70 -7.58 1.32
N GLN A 152 -1.98 -7.53 0.02
CA GLN A 152 -2.80 -8.54 -0.64
C GLN A 152 -1.85 -9.54 -1.29
N ALA A 153 -1.73 -10.70 -0.65
CA ALA A 153 -0.98 -11.83 -1.15
C ALA A 153 -1.92 -13.02 -1.40
N HIS A 154 -1.83 -13.64 -2.57
CA HIS A 154 -2.39 -14.98 -2.79
C HIS A 154 -1.34 -16.02 -2.41
N GLN A 155 -1.74 -17.05 -1.66
CA GLN A 155 -0.92 -18.25 -1.51
C GLN A 155 -0.96 -19.03 -2.82
N VAL A 156 0.18 -19.59 -3.22
CA VAL A 156 0.24 -20.56 -4.31
C VAL A 156 -0.35 -21.84 -3.75
N ASP A 157 -1.56 -22.20 -4.16
CA ASP A 157 -2.16 -23.46 -3.76
C ASP A 157 -1.18 -24.59 -4.12
N ALA A 158 -0.76 -25.38 -3.13
CA ALA A 158 -0.10 -26.63 -3.39
C ALA A 158 -0.99 -27.41 -4.36
N GLN A 159 -0.45 -27.79 -5.54
CA GLN A 159 -1.17 -28.65 -6.46
C GLN A 159 -1.79 -29.80 -5.66
N PRO A 160 -3.13 -30.01 -5.70
CA PRO A 160 -3.72 -31.13 -4.99
C PRO A 160 -3.03 -32.39 -5.50
N SER A 161 -2.52 -33.20 -4.57
CA SER A 161 -1.90 -34.50 -4.88
C SER A 161 -2.79 -35.25 -5.86
N PRO A 162 -2.23 -35.88 -6.92
CA PRO A 162 -3.02 -36.53 -7.95
C PRO A 162 -4.01 -37.51 -7.31
N VAL A 163 -5.29 -37.34 -7.62
CA VAL A 163 -6.34 -38.25 -7.16
C VAL A 163 -6.00 -39.63 -7.72
N PRO A 164 -5.79 -40.67 -6.88
CA PRO A 164 -5.47 -41.98 -7.38
C PRO A 164 -6.62 -42.48 -8.27
N SER A 165 -6.27 -42.87 -9.50
CA SER A 165 -7.20 -43.49 -10.44
C SER A 165 -7.83 -44.72 -9.77
N ARG A 166 -9.16 -44.70 -9.61
CA ARG A 166 -9.94 -45.87 -9.22
C ARG A 166 -10.07 -46.83 -10.38
#